data_AF-A0A919XK80-F1
#
_entry.id   AF-A0A919XK80-F1
#
_cell.length_a   1.000
_cell.length_b   1.000
_cell.length_c   1.000
_cell.angle_alpha   90.00
_cell.angle_beta   90.00
_cell.angle_gamma   90.00
#
_symmetry.space_group_name_H-M   'P 1'
#
loop_
_entity.id
_entity.type
_entity.pdbx_description
1 polymer ?
#
loop_
_entity_poly.entity_id
_entity_poly.type
_entity_poly.pdbx_seq_one_letter_code
_entity_poly.pdbx_strand_id
1 'polypeptide(L)'
;MRSKLVLIEGLPGFGKTTTARLVHEILTEMNIKSQLFLEGNPEHPADYDGVAFFKKNEIDELLSTHEKFKDLLSNCMIKHGNDCFLEYRKLKNEYESSLPEELLHAVFKNDVYELSLDLNRKLITERWKKFAESVLNGTDTFVFDCCFIQNPVTIGMIKHAAKKEDVISYVLELATIVERLNPLLIYVEQNDLEHSFRKAVKERPQEWSEGFMEYYTSQGYGKKQSYKGLDGTLQVLKARRELEEEIFNGVNIAKKKVDNSSYDISEHKQVLAGILSAYFSSTN
;
A
#
# COMPACT_ATOMS: atom_id res chain seq x y z
N MET A 1 -25.93 4.89 1.84
CA MET A 1 -25.08 5.04 0.65
C MET A 1 -24.25 3.78 0.53
N ARG A 2 -24.38 3.06 -0.58
CA ARG A 2 -23.63 1.83 -0.83
C ARG A 2 -22.13 2.11 -0.78
N SER A 3 -21.38 1.22 -0.12
CA SER A 3 -19.93 1.36 -0.01
C SER A 3 -19.26 1.30 -1.38
N LYS A 4 -18.25 2.14 -1.56
CA LYS A 4 -17.42 2.23 -2.75
C LYS A 4 -15.99 1.78 -2.52
N LEU A 5 -15.62 1.45 -1.29
CA LEU A 5 -14.24 1.15 -0.94
C LEU A 5 -14.19 0.09 0.16
N VAL A 6 -13.46 -0.99 -0.10
CA VAL A 6 -13.08 -2.00 0.89
C VAL A 6 -11.56 -2.00 0.99
N LEU A 7 -11.04 -1.83 2.19
CA LEU A 7 -9.62 -1.73 2.51
C LEU A 7 -9.20 -3.00 3.22
N ILE A 8 -8.19 -3.69 2.71
CA ILE A 8 -7.65 -4.91 3.29
C ILE A 8 -6.27 -4.61 3.88
N GLU A 9 -6.18 -4.70 5.20
CA GLU A 9 -4.98 -4.37 5.97
C GLU A 9 -4.58 -5.51 6.91
N GLY A 10 -3.39 -5.43 7.49
CA GLY A 10 -2.82 -6.48 8.33
C GLY A 10 -1.31 -6.60 8.16
N LEU A 11 -0.66 -7.43 8.98
CA LEU A 11 0.80 -7.56 8.92
C LEU A 11 1.29 -8.41 7.74
N PRO A 12 2.57 -8.25 7.34
CA PRO A 12 3.20 -9.10 6.32
C PRO A 12 3.08 -10.60 6.67
N GLY A 13 2.64 -11.39 5.69
CA GLY A 13 2.43 -12.83 5.86
C GLY A 13 1.04 -13.25 6.36
N PHE A 14 0.16 -12.30 6.74
CA PHE A 14 -1.13 -12.67 7.37
C PHE A 14 -2.23 -13.10 6.39
N GLY A 15 -2.00 -13.01 5.08
CA GLY A 15 -2.96 -13.44 4.05
C GLY A 15 -3.83 -12.33 3.47
N LYS A 16 -3.36 -11.07 3.48
CA LYS A 16 -4.06 -9.91 2.91
C LYS A 16 -4.44 -10.09 1.44
N THR A 17 -3.49 -10.42 0.58
CA THR A 17 -3.75 -10.65 -0.85
C THR A 17 -4.79 -11.75 -1.10
N THR A 18 -4.75 -12.83 -0.32
CA THR A 18 -5.78 -13.89 -0.39
C THR A 18 -7.14 -13.33 0.03
N THR A 19 -7.19 -12.58 1.12
CA THR A 19 -8.40 -11.92 1.62
C THR A 19 -8.98 -10.94 0.60
N ALA A 20 -8.15 -10.11 -0.04
CA ALA A 20 -8.58 -9.15 -1.06
C ALA A 20 -9.19 -9.84 -2.28
N ARG A 21 -8.60 -10.96 -2.72
CA ARG A 21 -9.15 -11.79 -3.80
C ARG A 21 -10.51 -12.40 -3.43
N LEU A 22 -10.62 -12.97 -2.23
CA LEU A 22 -11.88 -13.55 -1.74
C LEU A 22 -12.97 -12.49 -1.59
N VAL A 23 -12.64 -11.30 -1.09
CA VAL A 23 -13.58 -10.17 -0.99
C VAL A 23 -14.10 -9.79 -2.39
N HIS A 24 -13.22 -9.66 -3.38
CA HIS A 24 -13.62 -9.36 -4.76
C HIS A 24 -14.52 -10.46 -5.37
N GLU A 25 -14.20 -11.73 -5.11
CA GLU A 25 -15.00 -12.89 -5.53
C GLU A 25 -16.39 -12.86 -4.89
N ILE A 26 -16.48 -12.68 -3.58
CA ILE A 26 -17.76 -12.61 -2.85
C ILE A 26 -18.61 -11.43 -3.33
N LEU A 27 -18.01 -10.25 -3.53
CA LEU A 27 -18.73 -9.10 -4.08
C LEU A 27 -19.30 -9.43 -5.47
N THR A 28 -18.54 -10.15 -6.30
CA THR A 28 -19.03 -10.62 -7.60
C THR A 28 -20.22 -11.59 -7.45
N GLU A 29 -20.15 -12.55 -6.53
CA GLU A 29 -21.26 -13.47 -6.19
C GLU A 29 -22.51 -12.72 -5.69
N MET A 30 -22.31 -11.59 -5.01
CA MET A 30 -23.37 -10.68 -4.55
C MET A 30 -23.90 -9.74 -5.65
N ASN A 31 -23.47 -9.91 -6.91
CA ASN A 31 -23.79 -9.01 -8.03
C ASN A 31 -23.33 -7.56 -7.78
N ILE A 32 -22.22 -7.39 -7.07
CA ILE A 32 -21.57 -6.11 -6.81
C ILE A 32 -20.35 -5.99 -7.72
N LYS A 33 -20.46 -5.12 -8.73
CA LYS A 33 -19.32 -4.79 -9.58
C LYS A 33 -18.21 -4.17 -8.73
N SER A 34 -17.05 -4.81 -8.73
CA SER A 34 -15.89 -4.34 -7.99
C SER A 34 -14.60 -4.41 -8.80
N GLN A 35 -13.61 -3.61 -8.41
CA GLN A 35 -12.28 -3.57 -9.00
C GLN A 35 -11.23 -3.85 -7.92
N LEU A 36 -10.35 -4.82 -8.16
CA LEU A 36 -9.33 -5.27 -7.22
C LEU A 36 -7.97 -4.67 -7.57
N PHE A 37 -7.35 -3.99 -6.60
CA PHE A 37 -5.99 -3.46 -6.71
C PHE A 37 -5.10 -4.08 -5.65
N LEU A 38 -4.14 -4.87 -6.10
CA LEU A 38 -3.17 -5.54 -5.24
C LEU A 38 -1.93 -4.66 -5.03
N GLU A 39 -1.18 -4.94 -3.95
CA GLU A 39 0.11 -4.31 -3.68
C GLU A 39 1.03 -4.45 -4.91
N GLY A 40 1.67 -3.35 -5.32
CA GLY A 40 2.53 -3.30 -6.51
C GLY A 40 1.81 -3.19 -7.85
N ASN A 41 0.49 -2.98 -7.88
CA ASN A 41 -0.22 -2.70 -9.13
C ASN A 41 0.18 -1.29 -9.65
N PRO A 42 0.81 -1.18 -10.83
CA PRO A 42 1.23 0.12 -11.38
C PRO A 42 0.06 1.05 -11.71
N GLU A 43 -1.14 0.52 -11.91
CA GLU A 43 -2.36 1.28 -12.22
C GLU A 43 -3.17 1.60 -10.95
N HIS A 44 -2.58 1.49 -9.75
CA HIS A 44 -3.30 1.75 -8.50
C HIS A 44 -3.82 3.20 -8.46
N PRO A 45 -5.13 3.44 -8.30
CA PRO A 45 -5.70 4.77 -8.46
C PRO A 45 -5.42 5.69 -7.27
N ALA A 46 -5.04 5.11 -6.12
CA ALA A 46 -4.75 5.82 -4.88
C ALA A 46 -3.30 5.64 -4.37
N ASP A 47 -2.40 5.06 -5.16
CA ASP A 47 -1.01 4.82 -4.71
C ASP A 47 0.01 5.19 -5.80
N TYR A 48 1.28 5.26 -5.43
CA TYR A 48 2.42 5.62 -6.26
C TYR A 48 3.59 4.61 -6.18
N ASP A 49 3.33 3.33 -5.90
CA ASP A 49 4.39 2.31 -5.96
C ASP A 49 5.02 2.25 -7.36
N GLY A 50 6.34 2.45 -7.43
CA GLY A 50 7.09 2.45 -8.68
C GLY A 50 6.87 3.70 -9.52
N VAL A 51 6.51 4.82 -8.88
CA VAL A 51 6.32 6.13 -9.51
C VAL A 51 7.28 7.14 -8.91
N ALA A 52 8.07 7.79 -9.77
CA ALA A 52 9.00 8.84 -9.37
C ALA A 52 8.38 10.23 -9.54
N PHE A 53 8.67 11.13 -8.61
CA PHE A 53 8.18 12.50 -8.58
C PHE A 53 9.31 13.48 -8.88
N PHE A 54 9.05 14.42 -9.79
CA PHE A 54 9.98 15.48 -10.14
C PHE A 54 9.25 16.83 -10.21
N LYS A 55 9.96 17.89 -9.83
CA LYS A 55 9.62 19.23 -10.27
C LYS A 55 10.04 19.44 -11.71
N LYS A 56 9.41 20.40 -12.38
CA LYS A 56 9.67 20.73 -13.79
C LYS A 56 11.16 20.92 -14.12
N ASN A 57 11.91 21.60 -13.27
CA ASN A 57 13.34 21.81 -13.47
C ASN A 57 14.15 20.50 -13.34
N GLU A 58 13.80 19.64 -12.39
CA GLU A 58 14.48 18.36 -12.14
C GLU A 58 14.26 17.38 -13.30
N ILE A 59 13.05 17.38 -13.88
CA ILE A 59 12.77 16.55 -15.07
C ILE A 59 13.48 17.09 -16.31
N ASP A 60 13.56 18.41 -16.49
CA ASP A 60 14.29 19.01 -17.61
C ASP A 60 15.78 18.63 -17.55
N GLU A 61 16.37 18.61 -16.35
CA GLU A 61 17.73 18.12 -16.11
C GLU A 61 17.86 16.63 -16.45
N LEU A 62 16.99 15.77 -15.91
CA LEU A 62 17.00 14.33 -16.18
C LEU A 62 16.94 14.01 -17.68
N LEU A 63 16.04 14.69 -18.40
CA LEU A 63 15.86 14.53 -19.85
C LEU A 63 17.07 15.04 -20.65
N SER A 64 17.76 16.07 -20.15
CA SER A 64 18.99 16.59 -20.79
C SER A 64 20.17 15.63 -20.62
N THR A 65 20.33 15.02 -19.43
CA THR A 65 21.39 14.04 -19.16
C THR A 65 21.16 12.72 -19.90
N HIS A 66 19.90 12.37 -20.17
CA HIS A 66 19.50 11.12 -20.81
C HIS A 66 18.78 11.34 -22.14
N GLU A 67 19.34 12.20 -23.00
CA GLU A 67 18.70 12.65 -24.24
C GLU A 67 18.20 11.51 -25.13
N LYS A 68 18.94 10.40 -25.19
CA LYS A 68 18.56 9.17 -25.92
C LYS A 68 17.19 8.59 -25.50
N PHE A 69 16.78 8.79 -24.25
CA PHE A 69 15.53 8.27 -23.68
C PHE A 69 14.46 9.33 -23.52
N LYS A 70 14.71 10.57 -23.97
CA LYS A 70 13.83 11.72 -23.74
C LYS A 70 12.40 11.47 -24.22
N ASP A 71 12.23 10.93 -25.42
CA ASP A 71 10.91 10.68 -26.00
C ASP A 71 10.16 9.59 -25.24
N LEU A 72 10.86 8.51 -24.88
CA LEU A 72 10.30 7.41 -24.08
C LEU A 72 9.84 7.91 -22.71
N LEU A 73 10.71 8.61 -21.99
CA LEU A 73 10.40 9.17 -20.67
C LEU A 73 9.26 10.20 -20.75
N SER A 74 9.22 11.01 -21.82
CA SER A 74 8.17 12.01 -22.01
C SER A 74 6.80 11.40 -22.25
N ASN A 75 6.73 10.26 -22.96
CA ASN A 75 5.47 9.58 -23.26
C ASN A 75 4.86 8.89 -22.02
N CYS A 76 5.68 8.49 -21.06
CA CYS A 76 5.25 7.80 -19.85
C CYS A 76 5.19 8.73 -18.63
N MET A 77 5.24 10.05 -18.86
CA MET A 77 5.19 11.06 -17.82
C MET A 77 3.79 11.65 -17.69
N ILE A 78 3.29 11.70 -16.46
CA ILE A 78 2.05 12.37 -16.12
C ILE A 78 2.39 13.75 -15.55
N LYS A 79 1.93 14.82 -16.20
CA LYS A 79 2.18 16.21 -15.79
C LYS A 79 0.96 16.81 -15.11
N HIS A 80 1.18 17.44 -13.96
CA HIS A 80 0.17 18.19 -13.21
C HIS A 80 0.74 19.55 -12.81
N GLY A 81 0.60 20.54 -13.69
CA GLY A 81 1.20 21.86 -13.49
C GLY A 81 2.73 21.76 -13.49
N ASN A 82 3.36 22.07 -12.35
CA ASN A 82 4.82 21.99 -12.17
C ASN A 82 5.31 20.63 -11.64
N ASP A 83 4.39 19.73 -11.33
CA ASP A 83 4.68 18.40 -10.80
C ASP A 83 4.64 17.36 -11.93
N CYS A 84 5.66 16.52 -11.99
CA CYS A 84 5.83 15.47 -13.00
C CYS A 84 5.96 14.11 -12.32
N PHE A 85 5.19 13.14 -12.77
CA PHE A 85 5.20 11.77 -12.26
C PHE A 85 5.63 10.82 -13.38
N LEU A 86 6.61 9.97 -13.11
CA LEU A 86 7.14 9.00 -14.05
C LEU A 86 6.89 7.59 -13.52
N GLU A 87 6.03 6.84 -14.21
CA GLU A 87 5.68 5.44 -13.88
C GLU A 87 6.81 4.48 -14.29
N TYR A 88 7.98 4.64 -13.69
CA TYR A 88 9.21 4.00 -14.16
C TYR A 88 9.22 2.48 -13.98
N ARG A 89 8.45 1.94 -13.02
CA ARG A 89 8.30 0.49 -12.87
C ARG A 89 7.49 -0.12 -14.01
N LYS A 90 6.47 0.59 -14.50
CA LYS A 90 5.72 0.21 -15.70
C LYS A 90 6.62 0.24 -16.94
N LEU A 91 7.40 1.30 -17.08
CA LEU A 91 8.44 1.41 -18.11
C LEU A 91 9.43 0.23 -18.07
N LYS A 92 9.92 -0.11 -16.88
CA LYS A 92 10.86 -1.23 -16.70
C LYS A 92 10.21 -2.55 -17.14
N ASN A 93 8.96 -2.81 -16.79
CA ASN A 93 8.27 -4.04 -17.17
C ASN A 93 7.99 -4.13 -18.68
N GLU A 94 7.72 -3.00 -19.34
CA GLU A 94 7.43 -2.95 -20.78
C GLU A 94 8.70 -2.96 -21.65
N TYR A 95 9.81 -2.42 -21.14
CA TYR A 95 11.01 -2.10 -21.94
C TYR A 95 12.33 -2.62 -21.32
N GLU A 96 12.27 -3.65 -20.47
CA GLU A 96 13.29 -4.09 -19.49
C GLU A 96 14.74 -4.14 -20.02
N SER A 97 14.95 -4.45 -21.30
CA SER A 97 16.28 -4.57 -21.93
C SER A 97 16.88 -3.25 -22.44
N SER A 98 16.21 -2.11 -22.30
CA SER A 98 16.57 -0.87 -23.01
C SER A 98 17.03 0.30 -22.11
N LEU A 99 16.73 0.28 -20.82
CA LEU A 99 17.02 1.39 -19.91
C LEU A 99 18.37 1.18 -19.18
N PRO A 100 19.29 2.16 -19.19
CA PRO A 100 20.54 2.09 -18.44
C PRO A 100 20.30 2.02 -16.94
N GLU A 101 21.11 1.25 -16.23
CA GLU A 101 21.05 1.15 -14.76
C GLU A 101 21.24 2.50 -14.07
N GLU A 102 22.12 3.35 -14.61
CA GLU A 102 22.33 4.72 -14.11
C GLU A 102 21.06 5.57 -14.16
N LEU A 103 20.30 5.49 -15.26
CA LEU A 103 19.02 6.18 -15.41
C LEU A 103 18.00 5.65 -14.40
N LEU A 104 17.87 4.32 -14.30
CA LEU A 104 16.95 3.69 -13.34
C LEU A 104 17.29 4.08 -11.90
N HIS A 105 18.58 4.14 -11.55
CA HIS A 105 19.03 4.58 -10.24
C HIS A 105 18.74 6.06 -9.98
N ALA A 106 18.94 6.94 -10.96
CA ALA A 106 18.61 8.36 -10.86
C ALA A 106 17.10 8.59 -10.66
N VAL A 107 16.27 7.81 -11.37
CA VAL A 107 14.81 7.85 -11.23
C VAL A 107 14.35 7.28 -9.89
N PHE A 108 14.90 6.14 -9.47
CA PHE A 108 14.56 5.49 -8.21
C PHE A 108 14.77 6.38 -6.98
N LYS A 109 15.80 7.24 -6.98
CA LYS A 109 16.02 8.23 -5.90
C LYS A 109 14.86 9.20 -5.69
N ASN A 110 14.03 9.36 -6.72
CA ASN A 110 12.87 10.23 -6.72
C ASN A 110 11.56 9.44 -6.63
N ASP A 111 11.60 8.11 -6.42
CA ASP A 111 10.42 7.31 -6.13
C ASP A 111 9.67 7.92 -4.93
N VAL A 112 8.34 8.00 -5.00
CA VAL A 112 7.51 8.62 -3.97
C VAL A 112 7.76 8.02 -2.57
N TYR A 113 8.17 6.76 -2.47
CA TYR A 113 8.54 6.08 -1.21
C TYR A 113 10.00 6.29 -0.79
N GLU A 114 10.84 6.89 -1.64
CA GLU A 114 12.21 7.30 -1.33
C GLU A 114 12.32 8.77 -0.87
N LEU A 115 11.22 9.55 -1.00
CA LEU A 115 11.15 10.96 -0.58
C LEU A 115 11.06 11.13 0.95
N SER A 116 11.18 12.39 1.39
CA SER A 116 10.89 12.76 2.78
C SER A 116 9.45 12.42 3.15
N LEU A 117 9.22 12.10 4.43
CA LEU A 117 7.88 11.74 4.92
C LEU A 117 6.82 12.80 4.60
N ASP A 118 7.15 14.10 4.77
CA ASP A 118 6.22 15.20 4.50
C ASP A 118 5.82 15.27 3.02
N LEU A 119 6.80 15.08 2.12
CA LEU A 119 6.53 15.11 0.68
C LEU A 119 5.76 13.86 0.24
N ASN A 120 6.13 12.67 0.74
CA ASN A 120 5.37 11.44 0.52
C ASN A 120 3.91 11.60 0.95
N ARG A 121 3.67 12.03 2.20
CA ARG A 121 2.34 12.26 2.75
C ARG A 121 1.53 13.23 1.90
N LYS A 122 2.14 14.34 1.49
CA LYS A 122 1.48 15.30 0.59
C LYS A 122 1.07 14.66 -0.74
N LEU A 123 1.96 13.92 -1.40
CA LEU A 123 1.66 13.34 -2.72
C LEU A 123 0.60 12.23 -2.62
N ILE A 124 0.71 11.34 -1.64
CA ILE A 124 -0.24 10.24 -1.43
C ILE A 124 -1.61 10.78 -1.03
N THR A 125 -1.71 11.73 -0.09
CA THR A 125 -3.00 12.32 0.30
C THR A 125 -3.70 13.00 -0.88
N GLU A 126 -2.97 13.74 -1.72
CA GLU A 126 -3.52 14.32 -2.94
C GLU A 126 -3.98 13.26 -3.96
N ARG A 127 -3.26 12.14 -4.08
CA ARG A 127 -3.67 11.01 -4.92
C ARG A 127 -4.94 10.35 -4.41
N TRP A 128 -5.07 10.15 -3.10
CA TRP A 128 -6.29 9.65 -2.46
C TRP A 128 -7.47 10.61 -2.64
N LYS A 129 -7.26 11.93 -2.58
CA LYS A 129 -8.32 12.93 -2.84
C LYS A 129 -8.83 12.82 -4.27
N LYS A 130 -7.93 12.80 -5.26
CA LYS A 130 -8.29 12.64 -6.67
C LYS A 130 -9.03 11.33 -6.92
N PHE A 131 -8.58 10.23 -6.32
CA PHE A 131 -9.29 8.96 -6.37
C PHE A 131 -10.72 9.12 -5.83
N ALA A 132 -10.87 9.61 -4.60
CA ALA A 132 -12.17 9.75 -3.97
C ALA A 132 -13.14 10.62 -4.79
N GLU A 133 -12.67 11.74 -5.33
CA GLU A 133 -13.45 12.61 -6.21
C GLU A 133 -13.88 11.89 -7.49
N SER A 134 -12.96 11.17 -8.14
CA SER A 134 -13.23 10.48 -9.42
C SER A 134 -14.27 9.36 -9.32
N VAL A 135 -14.37 8.69 -8.16
CA VAL A 135 -15.27 7.53 -7.99
C VAL A 135 -16.54 7.86 -7.21
N LEU A 136 -16.65 9.08 -6.67
CA LEU A 136 -17.76 9.50 -5.82
C LEU A 136 -19.13 9.28 -6.47
N ASN A 137 -19.25 9.61 -7.76
CA ASN A 137 -20.50 9.48 -8.53
C ASN A 137 -20.60 8.17 -9.32
N GLY A 138 -19.59 7.29 -9.26
CA GLY A 138 -19.61 5.99 -9.93
C GLY A 138 -20.53 4.97 -9.26
N THR A 139 -20.54 3.73 -9.76
CA THR A 139 -21.29 2.61 -9.14
C THR A 139 -20.40 1.48 -8.65
N ASP A 140 -19.14 1.45 -9.10
CA ASP A 140 -18.17 0.41 -8.79
C ASP A 140 -17.69 0.51 -7.33
N THR A 141 -17.41 -0.65 -6.72
CA THR A 141 -16.71 -0.79 -5.45
C THR A 141 -15.23 -1.09 -5.69
N PHE A 142 -14.32 -0.47 -4.95
CA PHE A 142 -12.88 -0.67 -5.07
C PHE A 142 -12.37 -1.50 -3.90
N VAL A 143 -11.55 -2.51 -4.16
CA VAL A 143 -10.92 -3.36 -3.13
C VAL A 143 -9.42 -3.11 -3.19
N PHE A 144 -8.86 -2.53 -2.13
CA PHE A 144 -7.43 -2.22 -2.04
C PHE A 144 -6.71 -3.17 -1.07
N ASP A 145 -5.60 -3.73 -1.53
CA ASP A 145 -4.64 -4.49 -0.72
C ASP A 145 -3.50 -3.57 -0.27
N CYS A 146 -3.29 -3.46 1.05
CA CYS A 146 -2.05 -2.93 1.66
C CYS A 146 -1.70 -1.43 1.52
N CYS A 147 -2.57 -0.52 1.09
CA CYS A 147 -2.17 0.88 0.85
C CYS A 147 -2.65 1.92 1.87
N PHE A 148 -3.56 1.55 2.79
CA PHE A 148 -4.20 2.47 3.73
C PHE A 148 -3.47 2.58 5.08
N ILE A 149 -3.17 1.45 5.74
CA ILE A 149 -2.40 1.41 6.99
C ILE A 149 -0.95 0.99 6.68
N GLN A 150 -0.78 -0.08 5.90
CA GLN A 150 0.54 -0.66 5.70
C GLN A 150 1.54 0.34 5.12
N ASN A 151 1.17 1.11 4.10
CA ASN A 151 2.10 2.03 3.45
C ASN A 151 2.49 3.21 4.36
N PRO A 152 1.55 3.97 4.97
CA PRO A 152 1.89 5.01 5.96
C PRO A 152 2.76 4.54 7.12
N VAL A 153 2.50 3.34 7.66
CA VAL A 153 3.31 2.76 8.74
C VAL A 153 4.70 2.38 8.24
N THR A 154 4.80 1.82 7.04
CA THR A 154 6.09 1.45 6.43
C THR A 154 6.95 2.69 6.19
N ILE A 155 6.41 3.73 5.55
CA ILE A 155 7.18 4.95 5.28
C ILE A 155 7.51 5.72 6.58
N GLY A 156 6.54 5.88 7.48
CA GLY A 156 6.71 6.64 8.70
C GLY A 156 7.61 5.94 9.72
N MET A 157 7.23 4.75 10.16
CA MET A 157 7.95 4.02 11.21
C MET A 157 9.20 3.34 10.66
N ILE A 158 9.06 2.52 9.62
CA ILE A 158 10.12 1.62 9.17
C ILE A 158 11.24 2.38 8.46
N LYS A 159 10.90 3.28 7.53
CA LYS A 159 11.89 4.06 6.78
C LYS A 159 12.42 5.26 7.57
N HIS A 160 11.53 6.09 8.10
CA HIS A 160 11.89 7.40 8.67
C HIS A 160 12.00 7.45 10.20
N ALA A 161 11.65 6.38 10.93
CA ALA A 161 11.58 6.37 12.40
C ALA A 161 10.75 7.54 12.99
N ALA A 162 9.70 7.93 12.29
CA ALA A 162 8.83 9.04 12.67
C ALA A 162 8.14 8.80 14.01
N LYS A 163 7.65 9.87 14.63
CA LYS A 163 6.85 9.74 15.85
C LYS A 163 5.54 9.05 15.52
N LYS A 164 5.04 8.24 16.46
CA LYS A 164 3.81 7.47 16.23
C LYS A 164 2.61 8.37 15.93
N GLU A 165 2.55 9.56 16.54
CA GLU A 165 1.49 10.53 16.34
C GLU A 165 1.45 11.05 14.90
N ASP A 166 2.62 11.22 14.27
CA ASP A 166 2.73 11.65 12.87
C ASP A 166 2.19 10.55 11.94
N VAL A 167 2.50 9.28 12.22
CA VAL A 167 2.01 8.13 11.46
C VAL A 167 0.50 7.92 11.64
N ILE A 168 0.00 8.01 12.87
CA ILE A 168 -1.43 7.90 13.18
C ILE A 168 -2.20 9.01 12.46
N SER A 169 -1.74 10.26 12.57
CA SER A 169 -2.40 11.39 11.92
C SER A 169 -2.39 11.28 10.40
N TYR A 170 -1.38 10.64 9.81
CA TYR A 170 -1.34 10.36 8.37
C TYR A 170 -2.46 9.41 7.96
N VAL A 171 -2.63 8.27 8.64
CA VAL A 171 -3.72 7.33 8.32
C VAL A 171 -5.10 7.96 8.57
N LEU A 172 -5.26 8.74 9.64
CA LEU A 172 -6.53 9.43 9.93
C LEU A 172 -6.89 10.48 8.86
N GLU A 173 -5.89 11.14 8.27
CA GLU A 173 -6.11 12.03 7.13
C GLU A 173 -6.62 11.25 5.91
N LEU A 174 -6.01 10.10 5.58
CA LEU A 174 -6.50 9.22 4.52
C LEU A 174 -7.94 8.77 4.78
N ALA A 175 -8.26 8.40 6.02
CA ALA A 175 -9.61 7.98 6.41
C ALA A 175 -10.64 9.09 6.18
N THR A 176 -10.28 10.33 6.52
CA THR A 176 -11.11 11.52 6.33
C THR A 176 -11.36 11.78 4.84
N ILE A 177 -10.33 11.62 4.00
CA ILE A 177 -10.43 11.83 2.55
C ILE A 177 -11.45 10.87 1.92
N VAL A 178 -11.48 9.61 2.35
CA VAL A 178 -12.37 8.58 1.77
C VAL A 178 -13.66 8.36 2.54
N GLU A 179 -13.94 9.12 3.60
CA GLU A 179 -15.15 8.94 4.43
C GLU A 179 -16.43 8.93 3.59
N ARG A 180 -16.53 9.83 2.60
CA ARG A 180 -17.68 9.93 1.67
C ARG A 180 -17.86 8.73 0.74
N LEU A 181 -16.86 7.86 0.64
CA LEU A 181 -16.94 6.59 -0.09
C LEU A 181 -17.58 5.48 0.76
N ASN A 182 -17.94 5.77 2.01
CA ASN A 182 -18.47 4.83 3.00
C ASN A 182 -17.59 3.57 3.12
N PRO A 183 -16.29 3.71 3.48
CA PRO A 183 -15.33 2.62 3.37
C PRO A 183 -15.52 1.55 4.45
N LEU A 184 -15.23 0.29 4.10
CA LEU A 184 -15.09 -0.83 5.03
C LEU A 184 -13.62 -1.23 5.16
N LEU A 185 -13.06 -1.16 6.37
CA LEU A 185 -11.75 -1.72 6.70
C LEU A 185 -11.90 -3.16 7.20
N ILE A 186 -11.25 -4.10 6.52
CA ILE A 186 -11.06 -5.48 6.98
C ILE A 186 -9.59 -5.64 7.36
N TYR A 187 -9.33 -5.80 8.65
CA TYR A 187 -7.99 -6.01 9.18
C TYR A 187 -7.78 -7.51 9.43
N VAL A 188 -6.83 -8.11 8.72
CA VAL A 188 -6.49 -9.53 8.81
C VAL A 188 -5.53 -9.74 9.98
N GLU A 189 -5.93 -10.58 10.92
CA GLU A 189 -5.14 -10.94 12.09
C GLU A 189 -4.68 -12.39 12.04
N GLN A 190 -3.62 -12.66 12.79
CA GLN A 190 -3.21 -14.01 13.15
C GLN A 190 -2.71 -14.03 14.59
N ASN A 191 -3.06 -15.09 15.31
CA ASN A 191 -2.74 -15.26 16.73
C ASN A 191 -1.22 -15.30 16.96
N ASP A 192 -0.50 -16.06 16.12
CA ASP A 192 0.95 -16.23 16.22
C ASP A 192 1.69 -15.49 15.08
N LEU A 193 2.14 -14.27 15.38
CA LEU A 193 2.94 -13.44 14.45
C LEU A 193 4.20 -14.16 14.00
N GLU A 194 4.89 -14.80 14.94
CA GLU A 194 6.20 -15.37 14.68
C GLU A 194 6.08 -16.58 13.77
N HIS A 195 5.14 -17.48 14.05
CA HIS A 195 4.81 -18.58 13.16
C HIS A 195 4.45 -18.09 11.77
N SER A 196 3.56 -17.10 11.67
CA SER A 196 3.09 -16.54 10.39
C SER A 196 4.24 -15.98 9.55
N PHE A 197 5.12 -15.21 10.18
CA PHE A 197 6.24 -14.59 9.47
C PHE A 197 7.29 -15.63 9.07
N ARG A 198 7.62 -16.59 9.94
CA ARG A 198 8.54 -17.69 9.61
C ARG A 198 7.99 -18.57 8.49
N LYS A 199 6.67 -18.82 8.46
CA LYS A 199 5.99 -19.48 7.34
C LYS A 199 6.17 -18.70 6.04
N ALA A 200 5.92 -17.39 6.05
CA ALA A 200 6.11 -16.53 4.87
C ALA A 200 7.56 -16.53 4.36
N VAL A 201 8.55 -16.51 5.26
CA VAL A 201 9.98 -16.62 4.92
C VAL A 201 10.28 -17.97 4.25
N LYS A 202 9.67 -19.06 4.69
CA LYS A 202 9.88 -20.39 4.11
C LYS A 202 9.21 -20.57 2.75
N GLU A 203 8.05 -19.94 2.53
CA GLU A 203 7.24 -20.11 1.32
C GLU A 203 7.64 -19.19 0.16
N ARG A 204 8.37 -18.12 0.43
CA ARG A 204 8.76 -17.11 -0.57
C ARG A 204 10.22 -17.29 -1.01
N PRO A 205 10.61 -16.75 -2.18
CA PRO A 205 12.02 -16.74 -2.60
C PRO A 205 12.93 -16.11 -1.56
N GLN A 206 14.17 -16.58 -1.48
CA GLN A 206 15.15 -16.13 -0.49
C GLN A 206 15.38 -14.62 -0.58
N GLU A 207 15.46 -14.09 -1.80
CA GLU A 207 15.67 -12.68 -2.11
C GLU A 207 14.58 -11.79 -1.51
N TRP A 208 13.33 -12.30 -1.43
CA TRP A 208 12.24 -11.58 -0.78
C TRP A 208 12.52 -11.44 0.72
N SER A 209 12.91 -12.53 1.39
CA SER A 209 13.15 -12.52 2.82
C SER A 209 14.35 -11.67 3.21
N GLU A 210 15.44 -11.75 2.43
CA GLU A 210 16.65 -10.95 2.62
C GLU A 210 16.37 -9.46 2.42
N GLY A 211 15.71 -9.09 1.32
CA GLY A 211 15.31 -7.71 1.05
C GLY A 211 14.36 -7.17 2.11
N PHE A 212 13.39 -7.97 2.57
CA PHE A 212 12.47 -7.58 3.63
C PHE A 212 13.20 -7.34 4.96
N MET A 213 14.06 -8.27 5.38
CA MET A 213 14.82 -8.14 6.62
C MET A 213 15.75 -6.93 6.58
N GLU A 214 16.46 -6.72 5.48
CA GLU A 214 17.32 -5.56 5.26
C GLU A 214 16.50 -4.27 5.37
N TYR A 215 15.41 -4.14 4.60
CA TYR A 215 14.55 -2.95 4.61
C TYR A 215 13.98 -2.63 5.99
N TYR A 216 13.68 -3.64 6.81
CA TYR A 216 13.09 -3.44 8.13
C TYR A 216 14.12 -3.16 9.24
N THR A 217 15.39 -3.50 9.04
CA THR A 217 16.40 -3.47 10.11
C THR A 217 17.57 -2.52 9.85
N SER A 218 17.87 -2.14 8.60
CA SER A 218 19.00 -1.26 8.27
C SER A 218 18.66 0.23 8.20
N GLN A 219 17.39 0.58 8.40
CA GLN A 219 16.87 1.96 8.38
C GLN A 219 15.84 2.21 9.50
N GLY A 220 15.44 3.48 9.61
CA GLY A 220 14.42 3.97 10.54
C GLY A 220 14.37 3.28 11.90
N TYR A 221 13.20 2.76 12.26
CA TYR A 221 12.95 2.19 13.58
C TYR A 221 13.86 1.00 13.90
N GLY A 222 14.00 0.04 12.98
CA GLY A 222 14.83 -1.14 13.19
C GLY A 222 16.30 -0.79 13.46
N LYS A 223 16.85 0.13 12.67
CA LYS A 223 18.22 0.64 12.86
C LYS A 223 18.39 1.34 14.20
N LYS A 224 17.43 2.18 14.58
CA LYS A 224 17.46 2.93 15.85
C LYS A 224 17.48 1.99 17.07
N GLN A 225 16.81 0.85 16.98
CA GLN A 225 16.80 -0.18 18.02
C GLN A 225 17.96 -1.18 17.92
N SER A 226 18.84 -1.04 16.93
CA SER A 226 19.93 -1.98 16.62
C SER A 226 19.44 -3.41 16.35
N TYR A 227 18.20 -3.57 15.87
CA TYR A 227 17.67 -4.85 15.44
C TYR A 227 18.33 -5.31 14.15
N LYS A 228 18.50 -6.63 14.00
CA LYS A 228 19.13 -7.25 12.81
C LYS A 228 18.56 -8.64 12.53
N GLY A 229 18.57 -9.01 11.25
CA GLY A 229 18.16 -10.34 10.79
C GLY A 229 16.73 -10.70 11.20
N LEU A 230 16.42 -11.99 11.15
CA LEU A 230 15.07 -12.50 11.34
C LEU A 230 14.47 -12.14 12.71
N ASP A 231 15.21 -12.35 13.79
CA ASP A 231 14.71 -12.06 15.14
C ASP A 231 14.53 -10.55 15.37
N GLY A 232 15.42 -9.72 14.82
CA GLY A 232 15.25 -8.27 14.81
C GLY A 232 14.01 -7.83 14.04
N THR A 233 13.77 -8.40 12.86
CA THR A 233 12.56 -8.14 12.07
C THR A 233 11.29 -8.52 12.84
N LEU A 234 11.29 -9.64 13.58
CA LEU A 234 10.17 -10.03 14.44
C LEU A 234 9.89 -9.00 15.54
N GLN A 235 10.92 -8.38 16.15
CA GLN A 235 10.73 -7.29 17.11
C GLN A 235 10.12 -6.04 16.46
N VAL A 236 10.58 -5.68 15.26
CA VAL A 236 9.99 -4.57 14.49
C VAL A 236 8.52 -4.85 14.16
N LEU A 237 8.18 -6.07 13.75
CA LEU A 237 6.80 -6.46 13.45
C LEU A 237 5.89 -6.46 14.68
N LYS A 238 6.41 -6.80 15.88
CA LYS A 238 5.66 -6.67 17.15
C LYS A 238 5.34 -5.21 17.46
N ALA A 239 6.34 -4.32 17.38
CA ALA A 239 6.13 -2.87 17.57
C ALA A 239 5.18 -2.29 16.51
N ARG A 240 5.28 -2.77 15.26
CA ARG A 240 4.36 -2.40 14.18
C ARG A 240 2.92 -2.84 14.48
N ARG A 241 2.72 -4.06 15.00
CA ARG A 241 1.40 -4.55 15.43
C ARG A 241 0.75 -3.62 16.44
N GLU A 242 1.50 -3.20 17.46
CA GLU A 242 1.01 -2.28 18.49
C GLU A 242 0.59 -0.94 17.90
N LEU A 243 1.39 -0.36 16.99
CA LEU A 243 1.03 0.87 16.29
C LEU A 243 -0.20 0.70 15.39
N GLU A 244 -0.28 -0.39 14.63
CA GLU A 244 -1.45 -0.66 13.79
C GLU A 244 -2.72 -0.90 14.62
N GLU A 245 -2.61 -1.43 15.85
CA GLU A 245 -3.72 -1.55 16.79
C GLU A 245 -4.21 -0.17 17.28
N GLU A 246 -3.28 0.74 17.64
CA GLU A 246 -3.63 2.12 17.99
C GLU A 246 -4.34 2.82 16.81
N ILE A 247 -3.82 2.66 15.59
CA ILE A 247 -4.42 3.19 14.36
C ILE A 247 -5.81 2.59 14.13
N PHE A 248 -5.94 1.27 14.16
CA PHE A 248 -7.20 0.58 13.95
C PHE A 248 -8.26 1.10 14.90
N ASN A 249 -7.94 1.27 16.18
CA ASN A 249 -8.87 1.80 17.18
C ASN A 249 -9.23 3.27 16.96
N GLY A 250 -8.29 4.10 16.51
CA GLY A 250 -8.49 5.52 16.25
C GLY A 250 -9.25 5.87 14.96
N VAL A 251 -9.21 5.01 13.93
CA VAL A 251 -9.91 5.28 12.66
C VAL A 251 -11.43 5.18 12.84
N ASN A 252 -12.16 6.22 12.42
CA ASN A 252 -13.62 6.30 12.51
C ASN A 252 -14.31 5.94 11.17
N ILE A 253 -14.05 4.74 10.67
CA ILE A 253 -14.78 4.14 9.54
C ILE A 253 -15.30 2.76 9.94
N ALA A 254 -16.21 2.19 9.14
CA ALA A 254 -16.67 0.83 9.38
C ALA A 254 -15.47 -0.12 9.33
N LYS A 255 -15.26 -0.92 10.39
CA LYS A 255 -14.07 -1.76 10.53
C LYS A 255 -14.38 -3.11 11.16
N LYS A 256 -13.72 -4.15 10.68
CA LYS A 256 -13.81 -5.52 11.17
C LYS A 256 -12.44 -6.18 11.17
N LYS A 257 -12.18 -6.97 12.21
CA LYS A 257 -11.03 -7.88 12.27
C LYS A 257 -11.46 -9.27 11.80
N VAL A 258 -10.57 -9.96 11.10
CA VAL A 258 -10.79 -11.33 10.63
C VAL A 258 -9.56 -12.16 10.96
N ASP A 259 -9.76 -13.22 11.74
CA ASP A 259 -8.70 -14.15 12.10
C ASP A 259 -8.46 -15.14 10.94
N ASN A 260 -7.22 -15.20 10.45
CA ASN A 260 -6.76 -16.14 9.42
C ASN A 260 -5.77 -17.18 9.99
N SER A 261 -5.84 -17.48 11.29
CA SER A 261 -4.91 -18.41 11.94
C SER A 261 -5.11 -19.88 11.53
N SER A 262 -6.31 -20.26 11.06
CA SER A 262 -6.58 -21.64 10.60
C SER A 262 -5.99 -21.92 9.21
N TYR A 263 -5.70 -20.88 8.42
CA TYR A 263 -5.34 -20.99 7.01
C TYR A 263 -6.36 -21.79 6.16
N ASP A 264 -7.60 -21.95 6.64
CA ASP A 264 -8.67 -22.61 5.90
C ASP A 264 -9.39 -21.59 5.01
N ILE A 265 -9.20 -21.73 3.69
CA ILE A 265 -9.75 -20.78 2.73
C ILE A 265 -11.29 -20.78 2.69
N SER A 266 -11.93 -21.92 2.99
CA SER A 266 -13.38 -22.06 2.93
C SER A 266 -14.03 -21.41 4.15
N GLU A 267 -13.48 -21.68 5.34
CA GLU A 267 -13.89 -21.01 6.58
C GLU A 267 -13.69 -19.49 6.48
N HIS A 268 -12.51 -19.06 6.02
CA HIS A 268 -12.20 -17.64 5.85
C HIS A 268 -13.15 -16.95 4.86
N LYS A 269 -13.46 -17.60 3.73
CA LYS A 269 -14.44 -17.10 2.75
C LYS A 269 -15.83 -16.96 3.37
N GLN A 270 -16.28 -17.92 4.18
CA GLN A 270 -17.58 -17.86 4.86
C GLN A 270 -17.66 -16.69 5.84
N VAL A 271 -16.61 -16.45 6.64
CA VAL A 271 -16.55 -15.32 7.57
C VAL A 271 -16.62 -13.98 6.80
N LEU A 272 -15.83 -13.85 5.74
CA LEU A 272 -15.85 -12.66 4.88
C LEU A 272 -17.21 -12.44 4.24
N ALA A 273 -17.88 -13.50 3.77
CA ALA A 273 -19.21 -13.41 3.17
C ALA A 273 -20.26 -12.90 4.17
N GLY A 274 -20.20 -13.34 5.43
CA GLY A 274 -21.05 -12.82 6.50
C GLY A 274 -20.83 -11.33 6.75
N ILE A 275 -19.57 -10.90 6.82
CA ILE A 275 -19.20 -9.48 7.01
C ILE A 275 -19.71 -8.61 5.86
N LEU A 276 -19.42 -9.01 4.62
CA LEU A 276 -19.80 -8.26 3.43
C LEU A 276 -21.32 -8.21 3.27
N SER A 277 -22.01 -9.33 3.48
CA SER A 277 -23.48 -9.38 3.42
C SER A 277 -24.12 -8.42 4.43
N ALA A 278 -23.65 -8.42 5.69
CA ALA A 278 -24.17 -7.51 6.71
C ALA A 278 -23.95 -6.04 6.33
N TYR A 279 -22.75 -5.70 5.88
CA TYR A 279 -22.38 -4.31 5.59
C TYR A 279 -23.03 -3.74 4.31
N PHE A 280 -23.06 -4.52 3.24
CA PHE A 280 -23.67 -4.09 1.98
C PHE A 280 -25.20 -4.14 2.01
N SER A 281 -25.81 -4.99 2.86
CA SER A 281 -27.27 -4.98 3.06
C SER A 281 -27.74 -3.77 3.88
N SER A 282 -26.96 -3.30 4.86
CA SER A 282 -27.31 -2.13 5.68
C SER A 282 -27.11 -0.79 4.97
N THR A 283 -26.54 -0.79 3.77
CA THR A 283 -26.16 0.42 3.04
C THR A 283 -26.92 0.64 1.72
N ASN A 284 -27.74 -0.35 1.33
CA ASN A 284 -28.81 -0.23 0.33
C ASN A 284 -30.01 0.53 0.91
#